data_AF-A0A2V9C3A0-F1
#
_entry.id   AF-A0A2V9C3A0-F1
#
_cell.length_a   1.000
_cell.length_b   1.000
_cell.length_c   1.000
_cell.angle_alpha   90.00
_cell.angle_beta   90.00
_cell.angle_gamma   90.00
#
_symmetry.space_group_name_H-M   'P 1'
#
loop_
_entity.id
_entity.type
_entity.pdbx_description
1 polymer ?
#
loop_
_entity_poly.entity_id
_entity_poly.type
_entity_poly.pdbx_seq_one_letter_code
_entity_poly.pdbx_strand_id
1 'polypeptide(L)'
;MPTFDDYMAQYDHEHSTVWNRVLHGAGIPIILAGIILLLLTWWRIGLAMLVAGWGMLSVGHRIERNKPAFFQGPIYFLVGPIWVAKEIKDHLLGRHGVAKPRDPASR
;
A
#
# COMPACT_ATOMS: atom_id res chain seq x y z
N MET A 1 -16.34 4.29 16.05
CA MET A 1 -15.54 3.30 15.28
C MET A 1 -14.95 4.04 14.10
N PRO A 2 -13.68 3.79 13.72
CA PRO A 2 -13.10 4.42 12.54
C PRO A 2 -13.90 4.08 11.28
N THR A 3 -14.07 5.06 10.41
CA THR A 3 -14.67 4.92 9.08
C THR A 3 -13.63 4.43 8.07
N PHE A 4 -14.07 4.05 6.87
CA PHE A 4 -13.14 3.67 5.80
C PHE A 4 -12.19 4.82 5.43
N ASP A 5 -12.69 6.06 5.44
CA ASP A 5 -11.88 7.25 5.15
C ASP A 5 -10.79 7.48 6.20
N ASP A 6 -11.05 7.12 7.46
CA ASP A 6 -10.04 7.18 8.53
C ASP A 6 -8.91 6.17 8.27
N TYR A 7 -9.23 4.94 7.85
CA TYR A 7 -8.21 3.94 7.49
C TYR A 7 -7.40 4.36 6.27
N MET A 8 -8.05 4.93 5.25
CA MET A 8 -7.36 5.47 4.08
C MET A 8 -6.48 6.67 4.43
N ALA A 9 -6.94 7.55 5.32
CA ALA A 9 -6.18 8.69 5.81
C ALA A 9 -4.93 8.24 6.59
N GLN A 10 -5.10 7.27 7.47
CA GLN A 10 -4.02 6.71 8.24
C GLN A 10 -2.99 6.02 7.34
N TYR A 11 -3.45 5.21 6.38
CA TYR A 11 -2.56 4.54 5.44
C TYR A 11 -1.74 5.54 4.60
N ASP A 12 -2.37 6.60 4.10
CA ASP A 12 -1.68 7.65 3.34
C ASP A 12 -0.63 8.40 4.17
N HIS A 13 -0.91 8.63 5.46
CA HIS A 13 0.02 9.26 6.40
C HIS A 13 1.22 8.35 6.74
N GLU A 14 0.99 7.04 6.87
CA GLU A 14 2.07 6.06 7.11
C GLU A 14 2.93 5.79 5.86
N HIS A 15 2.48 6.21 4.68
CA HIS A 15 3.20 6.06 3.42
C HIS A 15 3.40 7.44 2.77
N SER A 16 4.05 8.34 3.52
CA SER A 16 4.19 9.74 3.09
C SER A 16 5.35 9.97 2.12
N THR A 17 6.47 9.26 2.28
CA THR A 17 7.63 9.44 1.40
C THR A 17 7.42 8.82 0.02
N VAL A 18 7.98 9.47 -1.01
CA VAL A 18 7.91 9.00 -2.40
C VAL A 18 8.43 7.57 -2.54
N TRP A 19 9.53 7.24 -1.87
CA TRP A 19 10.12 5.90 -1.94
C TRP A 19 9.24 4.83 -1.30
N ASN A 20 8.60 5.13 -0.17
CA ASN A 20 7.65 4.21 0.46
C ASN A 20 6.42 3.99 -0.44
N ARG A 21 5.87 5.08 -1.01
CA ARG A 21 4.76 5.00 -1.98
C ARG A 21 5.08 4.16 -3.21
N VAL A 22 6.27 4.33 -3.80
CA VAL A 22 6.71 3.57 -4.97
C VAL A 22 6.91 2.09 -4.62
N LEU A 23 7.59 1.79 -3.51
CA LEU A 23 7.84 0.42 -3.08
C LEU A 23 6.55 -0.33 -2.77
N HIS A 24 5.56 0.31 -2.14
CA HIS A 24 4.25 -0.29 -1.88
C HIS A 24 3.38 -0.33 -3.13
N GLY A 25 3.41 0.72 -3.94
CA GLY A 25 2.70 0.82 -5.21
C GLY A 25 3.07 -0.33 -6.17
N ALA A 26 4.33 -0.76 -6.17
CA ALA A 26 4.78 -1.92 -6.93
C ALA A 26 4.68 -3.24 -6.13
N GLY A 27 5.05 -3.24 -4.85
CA GLY A 27 5.11 -4.42 -4.01
C GLY A 27 3.74 -5.09 -3.79
N ILE A 28 2.67 -4.31 -3.62
CA ILE A 28 1.31 -4.84 -3.41
C ILE A 28 0.80 -5.60 -4.65
N PRO A 29 0.83 -5.05 -5.88
CA PRO A 29 0.53 -5.81 -7.09
C PRO A 29 1.37 -7.07 -7.26
N ILE A 30 2.67 -7.01 -6.94
CA ILE A 30 3.57 -8.17 -7.00
C ILE A 30 3.12 -9.27 -6.02
N ILE A 31 2.74 -8.91 -4.79
CA ILE A 31 2.20 -9.88 -3.83
C ILE A 31 0.90 -10.49 -4.36
N LEU A 32 -0.03 -9.69 -4.85
CA LEU A 32 -1.32 -10.17 -5.36
C LEU A 32 -1.13 -11.14 -6.54
N ALA A 33 -0.28 -10.78 -7.50
CA ALA A 33 0.09 -11.66 -8.60
C ALA A 33 0.82 -12.92 -8.11
N GLY A 34 1.70 -12.78 -7.12
CA GLY A 34 2.39 -13.89 -6.47
C GLY A 34 1.45 -14.90 -5.83
N ILE A 35 0.42 -14.43 -5.11
CA ILE A 35 -0.63 -15.28 -4.53
C ILE A 35 -1.38 -16.05 -5.63
N ILE A 36 -1.78 -15.37 -6.70
CA ILE A 36 -2.47 -16.02 -7.83
C ILE A 36 -1.58 -17.13 -8.42
N LEU A 37 -0.33 -16.83 -8.74
CA LEU A 37 0.60 -17.82 -9.29
C LEU A 37 0.93 -18.96 -8.32
N LEU A 38 0.97 -18.67 -7.01
CA LEU A 38 1.20 -19.66 -5.96
C LEU A 38 0.05 -20.68 -5.89
N LEU A 39 -1.20 -20.22 -6.03
CA LEU A 39 -2.40 -21.07 -5.99
C LEU A 39 -2.63 -21.85 -7.29
N LEU A 40 -2.05 -21.39 -8.40
CA LEU A 40 -1.98 -22.14 -9.64
C LEU A 40 -0.84 -23.18 -9.58
N THR A 41 -0.41 -23.71 -10.71
CA THR A 41 0.71 -24.68 -10.80
C THR A 41 2.09 -24.02 -10.81
N TRP A 42 2.17 -22.69 -10.68
CA TRP A 42 3.38 -21.86 -10.87
C TRP A 42 4.02 -21.45 -9.54
N TRP A 43 3.99 -22.35 -8.55
CA TRP A 43 4.30 -22.04 -7.16
C TRP A 43 5.70 -21.47 -6.92
N ARG A 44 6.71 -21.86 -7.72
CA ARG A 44 8.08 -21.32 -7.59
C ARG A 44 8.13 -19.83 -7.92
N ILE A 45 7.43 -19.43 -8.99
CA ILE A 45 7.35 -18.02 -9.39
C ILE A 45 6.50 -17.26 -8.39
N GLY A 46 5.35 -17.82 -8.00
CA GLY A 46 4.48 -17.22 -6.99
C GLY A 46 5.21 -16.96 -5.66
N LEU A 47 5.99 -17.93 -5.19
CA LEU A 47 6.81 -17.79 -3.98
C LEU A 47 7.90 -16.73 -4.13
N ALA A 48 8.61 -16.72 -5.26
CA ALA A 48 9.63 -15.69 -5.52
C ALA A 48 9.02 -14.28 -5.52
N MET A 49 7.85 -14.11 -6.13
CA MET A 49 7.11 -12.84 -6.12
C MET A 49 6.63 -12.46 -4.72
N LEU A 50 6.15 -13.41 -3.91
CA LEU A 50 5.80 -13.14 -2.52
C LEU A 50 7.01 -12.63 -1.72
N VAL A 51 8.15 -13.31 -1.80
CA VAL A 51 9.37 -12.89 -1.09
C VAL A 51 9.83 -11.51 -1.57
N ALA A 52 9.87 -11.28 -2.89
CA ALA A 52 10.28 -10.00 -3.45
C ALA A 52 9.32 -8.87 -3.05
N GLY A 53 8.01 -9.09 -3.19
CA GLY A 53 6.97 -8.15 -2.81
C GLY A 53 7.06 -7.78 -1.33
N TRP A 54 7.02 -8.75 -0.42
CA TRP A 54 7.17 -8.50 1.02
C TRP A 54 8.49 -7.80 1.37
N GLY A 55 9.57 -8.11 0.66
CA GLY A 55 10.84 -7.39 0.77
C GLY A 55 10.69 -5.90 0.44
N MET A 56 10.01 -5.56 -0.66
CA MET A 56 9.74 -4.17 -1.05
C MET A 56 8.92 -3.41 0.00
N LEU A 57 7.80 -3.99 0.48
CA LEU A 57 7.00 -3.34 1.54
C LEU A 57 7.83 -3.11 2.81
N SER A 58 8.65 -4.09 3.19
CA SER A 58 9.49 -4.00 4.38
C SER A 58 10.55 -2.90 4.26
N VAL A 59 11.15 -2.75 3.07
CA VAL A 59 12.10 -1.64 2.80
C VAL A 59 11.40 -0.29 2.87
N GLY A 60 10.19 -0.16 2.32
CA GLY A 60 9.40 1.08 2.40
C GLY A 60 9.14 1.53 3.84
N HIS A 61 8.66 0.61 4.68
CA HIS A 61 8.45 0.88 6.12
C HIS A 61 9.75 1.18 6.87
N ARG A 62 10.88 0.57 6.47
CA ARG A 62 12.19 0.87 7.06
C ARG A 62 12.66 2.30 6.73
N ILE A 63 12.32 2.82 5.55
CA ILE A 63 12.62 4.21 5.15
C ILE A 63 11.81 5.19 6.02
N GLU A 64 10.51 4.93 6.19
CA GLU A 64 9.63 5.78 7.01
C GLU A 64 9.86 5.62 8.54
N ARG A 65 10.52 4.52 8.94
CA ARG A 65 10.71 4.10 10.34
C ARG A 65 9.40 3.87 11.11
N ASN A 66 8.36 3.41 10.42
CA ASN A 66 7.11 2.98 11.02
C ASN A 66 6.91 1.46 10.91
N LYS A 67 5.87 0.95 11.56
CA LYS A 67 5.54 -0.48 11.53
C LYS A 67 4.56 -0.76 10.39
N PRO A 68 4.62 -1.95 9.77
CA PRO A 68 3.65 -2.34 8.75
C PRO A 68 2.19 -2.24 9.24
N ALA A 69 1.33 -1.63 8.42
CA ALA A 69 -0.06 -1.33 8.78
C ALA A 69 -0.90 -2.59 9.11
N PHE A 70 -0.57 -3.75 8.54
CA PHE A 70 -1.30 -4.99 8.83
C PHE A 70 -1.22 -5.43 10.30
N PHE A 71 -0.21 -5.00 11.06
CA PHE A 71 -0.14 -5.25 12.51
C PHE A 71 -1.19 -4.48 13.30
N GLN A 72 -1.80 -3.47 12.69
CA GLN A 72 -2.82 -2.63 13.30
C GLN A 72 -4.24 -3.17 13.05
N GLY A 73 -4.40 -4.09 12.09
CA GLY A 73 -5.66 -4.79 11.85
C GLY A 73 -5.76 -5.42 10.46
N PRO A 74 -6.60 -6.47 10.30
CA PRO A 74 -6.77 -7.17 9.03
C PRO A 74 -7.39 -6.30 7.93
N ILE A 75 -8.09 -5.22 8.28
CA ILE A 75 -8.67 -4.28 7.30
C ILE A 75 -7.62 -3.68 6.37
N TYR A 76 -6.37 -3.56 6.82
CA TYR A 76 -5.28 -3.00 6.02
C TYR A 76 -4.87 -3.86 4.81
N PHE A 77 -5.24 -5.15 4.80
CA PHE A 77 -5.11 -5.99 3.59
C PHE A 77 -6.05 -5.56 2.47
N LEU A 78 -7.17 -4.89 2.78
CA LEU A 78 -8.09 -4.32 1.79
C LEU A 78 -7.73 -2.85 1.46
N VAL A 79 -7.33 -2.08 2.46
CA VAL A 79 -6.94 -0.67 2.31
C VAL A 79 -5.75 -0.52 1.36
N GLY A 80 -4.72 -1.35 1.50
CA GLY A 80 -3.52 -1.30 0.64
C GLY A 80 -3.82 -1.42 -0.86
N PRO A 81 -4.52 -2.47 -1.33
CA PRO A 81 -4.93 -2.61 -2.72
C PRO A 81 -5.79 -1.44 -3.25
N ILE A 82 -6.72 -0.94 -2.44
CA ILE A 82 -7.57 0.21 -2.82
C ILE A 82 -6.72 1.48 -2.95
N TRP A 83 -5.78 1.70 -2.04
CA TRP A 83 -4.83 2.81 -2.10
C TRP A 83 -3.99 2.77 -3.37
N VAL A 84 -3.46 1.61 -3.77
CA VAL A 84 -2.73 1.45 -5.04
C VAL A 84 -3.62 1.73 -6.25
N ALA A 85 -4.85 1.22 -6.26
CA ALA A 85 -5.78 1.49 -7.35
C ALA A 85 -6.08 2.99 -7.50
N LYS A 86 -6.20 3.70 -6.38
CA LYS A 86 -6.35 5.16 -6.36
C LYS A 86 -5.11 5.86 -6.91
N GLU A 87 -3.92 5.49 -6.45
CA GLU A 87 -2.66 6.11 -6.89
C GLU A 87 -2.48 5.93 -8.42
N ILE A 88 -2.72 4.73 -8.94
CA ILE A 88 -2.71 4.45 -10.39
C ILE A 88 -3.72 5.33 -11.13
N LYS A 89 -4.95 5.41 -10.64
CA LYS A 89 -6.00 6.24 -11.24
C LYS A 89 -5.60 7.72 -11.26
N ASP A 90 -5.06 8.24 -10.15
CA ASP A 90 -4.66 9.63 -10.04
C ASP A 90 -3.49 9.96 -10.99
N HIS A 91 -2.53 9.04 -11.13
CA HIS A 91 -1.44 9.13 -12.12
C HIS A 91 -1.95 9.06 -13.57
N LEU A 92 -2.86 8.15 -13.90
CA LEU A 92 -3.41 8.01 -15.26
C LEU A 92 -4.27 9.20 -15.67
N LEU A 93 -5.00 9.80 -14.72
CA LEU A 93 -5.86 10.95 -14.97
C LEU A 93 -5.12 12.30 -14.86
N GLY A 94 -3.80 12.28 -14.62
CA GLY A 94 -2.99 13.50 -14.48
C GLY A 94 -3.38 14.36 -13.27
N ARG A 95 -4.07 13.80 -12.28
CA ARG A 95 -4.47 14.50 -11.05
C ARG A 95 -3.32 14.44 -10.04
N HIS A 96 -2.19 15.02 -10.42
CA HIS A 96 -1.07 15.20 -9.50
C HIS A 96 -1.40 16.35 -8.53
N GLY A 97 -1.84 16.00 -7.31
CA GLY A 97 -1.84 16.94 -6.19
C GLY A 97 -3.16 17.64 -5.89
N VAL A 98 -4.28 16.92 -5.79
CA VAL A 98 -5.33 17.40 -4.88
C VAL A 98 -4.79 17.27 -3.47
N ALA A 99 -4.15 18.34 -2.98
CA ALA A 99 -3.80 18.47 -1.57
C ALA A 99 -5.06 18.16 -0.77
N LYS A 100 -4.98 17.15 0.09
CA LYS A 100 -6.08 16.79 0.98
C LYS A 100 -6.42 18.06 1.79
N PRO A 101 -7.69 18.51 1.82
CA PRO A 101 -8.07 19.64 2.66
C PRO A 101 -7.58 19.37 4.09
N ARG A 102 -6.82 20.31 4.66
CA ARG A 102 -6.43 20.20 6.07
C ARG A 102 -7.71 20.21 6.89
N ASP A 103 -7.87 19.20 7.75
CA ASP A 103 -8.96 19.17 8.71
C ASP A 103 -8.84 20.38 9.66
N PRO A 104 -9.86 21.25 9.76
CA PRO A 104 -9.85 22.35 10.72
C PRO A 104 -9.77 21.90 12.19
N ALA A 105 -10.00 20.63 12.49
CA ALA A 105 -9.91 20.06 13.84
C ALA A 105 -8.48 19.68 14.28
N SER A 106 -7.44 19.93 13.46
CA SER A 106 -6.05 19.60 13.78
C SER A 106 -5.30 20.66 14.63
N ARG A 107 -6.02 21.42 15.47
CA ARG A 107 -5.44 22.34 16.48
C ARG A 107 -5.67 21.85 17.89
#